data_AF-A0A8J7TWV7-F1
#
_entry.id   AF-A0A8J7TWV7-F1
#
_cell.length_a   1.000
_cell.length_b   1.000
_cell.length_c   1.000
_cell.angle_alpha   90.00
_cell.angle_beta   90.00
_cell.angle_gamma   90.00
#
_symmetry.space_group_name_H-M   'P 1'
#
loop_
_entity.id
_entity.type
_entity.pdbx_description
1 polymer ?
#
loop_
_entity_poly.entity_id
_entity_poly.type
_entity_poly.pdbx_seq_one_letter_code
_entity_poly.pdbx_strand_id
1 'polypeptide(L)'
;MTKSRSRDLYGSLYLFFARGLGGVESSTIEFGRRHPEGVWVTRVETGCGMCLHRPPLGPEAVYTKHPANAVEFAQTGGDGVFYSFLEADGTWGDDSPVVVTFPAGFAAEPSWIAGSCLRDFLRLGRWVGFFSLGGLVVAAAAGDRDAIRALSAREHPEWVEAEQAQRLDRMAAEFKLEPLTNVAKRVVEWQERYRPLVRHPAGPVRVSRRSRDR
;
A
#
# COMPACT_ATOMS: atom_id res chain seq x y z
N MET A 1 -27.50 15.65 -16.91
CA MET A 1 -26.52 16.00 -15.86
C MET A 1 -25.42 14.95 -15.84
N THR A 2 -24.32 15.24 -16.51
CA THR A 2 -23.18 14.33 -16.66
C THR A 2 -22.42 14.30 -15.34
N LYS A 3 -22.50 13.20 -14.59
CA LYS A 3 -21.66 12.99 -13.40
C LYS A 3 -20.21 13.07 -13.85
N SER A 4 -19.50 14.11 -13.40
CA SER A 4 -18.03 14.20 -13.52
C SER A 4 -17.47 12.89 -12.97
N ARG A 5 -16.87 12.06 -13.82
CA ARG A 5 -16.12 10.87 -13.39
C ARG A 5 -14.94 11.40 -12.59
N SER A 6 -15.06 11.38 -11.25
CA SER A 6 -13.88 11.28 -10.40
C SER A 6 -12.95 10.25 -11.04
N ARG A 7 -11.74 10.68 -11.41
CA ARG A 7 -10.78 9.79 -12.06
C ARG A 7 -10.42 8.70 -11.06
N ASP A 8 -10.72 7.45 -11.43
CA ASP A 8 -10.21 6.23 -10.81
C ASP A 8 -8.66 6.27 -10.85
N LEU A 9 -8.07 6.85 -9.80
CA LEU A 9 -6.63 7.03 -9.64
C LEU A 9 -5.98 5.67 -9.47
N TYR A 10 -6.58 4.77 -8.70
CA TYR A 10 -6.12 3.40 -8.56
C TYR A 10 -6.05 2.67 -9.92
N GLY A 11 -7.13 2.69 -10.69
CA GLY A 11 -7.17 2.07 -12.01
C GLY A 11 -6.16 2.69 -12.98
N SER A 12 -5.94 4.01 -12.88
CA SER A 12 -4.92 4.73 -13.64
C SER A 12 -3.50 4.34 -13.24
N LEU A 13 -3.22 4.22 -11.94
CA LEU A 13 -1.96 3.76 -11.37
C LEU A 13 -1.63 2.33 -11.83
N TYR A 14 -2.61 1.43 -11.74
CA TYR A 14 -2.46 0.07 -12.21
C TYR A 14 -2.10 0.02 -13.69
N LEU A 15 -2.83 0.76 -14.53
CA LEU A 15 -2.58 0.80 -15.97
C LEU A 15 -1.25 1.48 -16.31
N PHE A 16 -0.84 2.50 -15.55
CA PHE A 16 0.47 3.15 -15.72
C PHE A 16 1.59 2.13 -15.60
N PHE A 17 1.61 1.36 -14.50
CA PHE A 17 2.63 0.34 -14.31
C PHE A 17 2.45 -0.79 -15.33
N ALA A 18 1.25 -1.35 -15.51
CA ALA A 18 1.00 -2.44 -16.45
C ALA A 18 1.43 -2.12 -17.90
N ARG A 19 1.24 -0.88 -18.36
CA ARG A 19 1.68 -0.44 -19.70
C ARG A 19 3.18 -0.16 -19.77
N GLY A 20 3.77 0.35 -18.68
CA GLY A 20 5.21 0.54 -18.55
C GLY A 20 5.99 -0.77 -18.64
N LEU A 21 5.34 -1.92 -18.42
CA LEU A 21 5.95 -3.26 -18.50
C LEU A 21 6.11 -3.79 -19.92
N GLY A 22 5.60 -3.08 -20.94
CA GLY A 22 5.75 -3.46 -22.34
C GLY A 22 7.17 -3.37 -22.91
N GLY A 23 8.20 -3.09 -22.09
CA GLY A 23 9.57 -2.93 -22.57
C GLY A 23 10.68 -2.81 -21.52
N VAL A 24 10.50 -3.28 -20.28
CA VAL A 24 11.55 -3.23 -19.25
C VAL A 24 11.68 -4.59 -18.56
N GLU A 25 12.90 -5.13 -18.50
CA GLU A 25 13.24 -6.53 -18.16
C GLU A 25 12.89 -6.97 -16.72
N SER A 26 12.51 -6.05 -15.83
CA SER A 26 12.43 -6.34 -14.39
C SER A 26 11.02 -6.29 -13.79
N SER A 27 9.95 -6.18 -14.60
CA SER A 27 8.62 -6.20 -14.00
C SER A 27 7.67 -7.15 -14.71
N THR A 28 7.04 -7.98 -13.90
CA THR A 28 6.27 -9.14 -14.35
C THR A 28 4.78 -8.85 -14.16
N ILE A 29 3.98 -9.23 -15.17
CA ILE A 29 2.54 -9.36 -15.01
C ILE A 29 2.27 -10.83 -14.72
N GLU A 30 1.90 -11.14 -13.48
CA GLU A 30 1.38 -12.46 -13.16
C GLU A 30 -0.09 -12.48 -13.54
N PHE A 31 -0.41 -13.05 -14.70
CA PHE A 31 -1.79 -13.25 -15.11
C PHE A 31 -2.42 -14.38 -14.34
N GLY A 32 -3.55 -14.07 -13.69
CA GLY A 32 -4.49 -15.08 -13.29
C GLY A 32 -3.90 -16.11 -12.32
N ARG A 33 -3.40 -15.65 -11.17
CA ARG A 33 -3.22 -16.59 -10.07
C ARG A 33 -4.56 -16.72 -9.36
N ARG A 34 -5.00 -17.96 -9.13
CA ARG A 34 -6.12 -18.21 -8.22
C ARG A 34 -5.66 -17.85 -6.82
N HIS A 35 -6.17 -16.73 -6.31
CA HIS A 35 -6.01 -16.34 -4.92
C HIS A 35 -6.58 -17.43 -4.01
N PRO A 36 -6.12 -17.61 -2.75
CA PRO A 36 -6.68 -18.59 -1.84
C PRO A 36 -8.22 -18.53 -1.69
N GLU A 37 -8.83 -17.37 -1.94
CA GLU A 37 -10.28 -17.14 -1.96
C GLU A 37 -10.99 -17.62 -3.24
N GLY A 38 -10.26 -18.15 -4.21
CA GLY A 38 -10.81 -18.60 -5.49
C GLY A 38 -11.02 -17.50 -6.53
N VAL A 39 -10.68 -16.25 -6.21
CA VAL A 39 -10.70 -15.11 -7.14
C VAL A 39 -9.45 -15.13 -8.03
N TRP A 40 -9.61 -14.80 -9.31
CA TRP A 40 -8.48 -14.62 -10.23
C TRP A 40 -7.92 -13.20 -10.08
N VAL A 41 -6.63 -13.12 -9.77
CA VAL A 41 -5.95 -11.84 -9.54
C VAL A 41 -4.82 -11.69 -10.53
N THR A 42 -4.72 -10.51 -11.13
CA THR A 42 -3.58 -10.10 -11.94
C THR A 42 -2.70 -9.19 -11.11
N ARG A 43 -1.41 -9.54 -10.98
CA ARG A 43 -0.43 -8.75 -10.24
C ARG A 43 0.48 -8.00 -11.19
N VAL A 44 0.83 -6.77 -10.82
CA VAL A 44 1.79 -5.93 -11.55
C VAL A 44 2.88 -5.51 -10.59
N GLU A 45 4.09 -6.03 -10.78
CA GLU A 45 5.27 -5.54 -10.08
C GLU A 45 5.64 -4.15 -10.62
N THR A 46 5.81 -3.18 -9.73
CA THR A 46 6.03 -1.78 -10.13
C THR A 46 7.50 -1.41 -10.30
N GLY A 47 8.43 -2.26 -9.87
CA GLY A 47 9.84 -1.91 -9.69
C GLY A 47 10.07 -0.80 -8.65
N CYS A 48 9.04 -0.41 -7.90
CA CYS A 48 9.06 0.67 -6.90
C CYS A 48 8.83 0.15 -5.47
N GLY A 49 8.90 -1.17 -5.26
CA GLY A 49 8.68 -1.81 -3.97
C GLY A 49 7.21 -2.15 -3.65
N MET A 50 6.33 -2.14 -4.65
CA MET A 50 4.96 -2.65 -4.53
C MET A 50 4.57 -3.54 -5.72
N CYS A 51 3.66 -4.48 -5.47
CA CYS A 51 2.98 -5.30 -6.44
C CYS A 51 1.47 -5.03 -6.35
N LEU A 52 0.90 -4.43 -7.39
CA LEU A 52 -0.52 -4.03 -7.42
C LEU A 52 -1.44 -5.19 -7.77
N HIS A 53 -2.64 -5.23 -7.19
CA HIS A 53 -3.63 -6.31 -7.35
C HIS A 53 -4.85 -5.87 -8.15
N ARG A 54 -5.23 -6.61 -9.21
CA ARG A 54 -6.50 -6.38 -9.90
C ARG A 54 -7.32 -7.66 -10.01
N PRO A 55 -8.57 -7.68 -9.50
CA PRO A 55 -9.17 -6.66 -8.64
C PRO A 55 -8.43 -6.53 -7.29
N PRO A 56 -8.63 -5.43 -6.53
CA PRO A 56 -8.28 -5.40 -5.12
C PRO A 56 -8.94 -6.57 -4.37
N LEU A 57 -8.26 -7.07 -3.34
CA LEU A 57 -8.64 -8.25 -2.58
C LEU A 57 -9.43 -7.82 -1.34
N GLY A 58 -10.48 -8.56 -1.01
CA GLY A 58 -11.30 -8.28 0.15
C GLY A 58 -10.56 -8.52 1.48
N PRO A 59 -11.21 -8.18 2.60
CA PRO A 59 -10.66 -8.38 3.95
C PRO A 59 -10.46 -9.85 4.36
N GLU A 60 -10.94 -10.80 3.54
CA GLU A 60 -10.76 -12.24 3.77
C GLU A 60 -9.35 -12.74 3.36
N ALA A 61 -8.49 -11.83 2.88
CA ALA A 61 -7.24 -12.18 2.22
C ALA A 61 -6.11 -12.58 3.19
N VAL A 62 -5.74 -13.86 3.08
CA VAL A 62 -4.45 -14.55 3.36
C VAL A 62 -3.88 -14.48 4.78
N TYR A 63 -3.91 -13.33 5.46
CA TYR A 63 -3.27 -13.15 6.76
C TYR A 63 -4.29 -12.89 7.86
N THR A 64 -4.18 -13.66 8.94
CA THR A 64 -5.05 -13.56 10.13
C THR A 64 -5.02 -12.20 10.83
N LYS A 65 -4.11 -11.30 10.43
CA LYS A 65 -3.95 -9.95 10.98
C LYS A 65 -4.38 -8.84 10.01
N HIS A 66 -4.83 -9.19 8.81
CA HIS A 66 -5.40 -8.23 7.87
C HIS A 66 -6.65 -7.58 8.48
N PRO A 67 -6.81 -6.24 8.42
CA PRO A 67 -8.01 -5.60 8.96
C PRO A 67 -9.30 -6.04 8.25
N ALA A 68 -10.30 -6.43 9.05
CA ALA A 68 -11.60 -6.90 8.60
C ALA A 68 -12.41 -5.85 7.81
N ASN A 69 -12.04 -4.57 7.89
CA ASN A 69 -12.61 -3.47 7.12
C ASN A 69 -11.57 -2.81 6.21
N ALA A 70 -10.70 -3.59 5.59
CA ALA A 70 -9.77 -3.07 4.59
C ALA A 70 -9.80 -3.90 3.30
N VAL A 71 -9.52 -3.23 2.18
CA VAL A 71 -9.46 -3.85 0.85
C VAL A 71 -8.04 -3.71 0.32
N GLU A 72 -7.34 -4.84 0.21
CA GLU A 72 -5.95 -4.89 -0.20
C GLU A 72 -5.79 -4.58 -1.68
N PHE A 73 -4.99 -3.56 -2.00
CA PHE A 73 -4.72 -3.20 -3.38
C PHE A 73 -3.26 -3.44 -3.78
N ALA A 74 -2.36 -3.63 -2.82
CA ALA A 74 -0.97 -3.94 -3.10
C ALA A 74 -0.32 -4.74 -1.97
N GLN A 75 0.67 -5.55 -2.33
CA GLN A 75 1.64 -6.11 -1.40
C GLN A 75 3.03 -5.57 -1.72
N THR A 76 3.97 -5.64 -0.77
CA THR A 76 5.39 -5.42 -1.05
C THR A 76 6.06 -6.73 -1.42
N GLY A 77 7.32 -6.68 -1.89
CA GLY A 77 8.15 -7.87 -2.08
C GLY A 77 8.66 -8.51 -0.78
N GLY A 78 8.37 -7.91 0.39
CA GLY A 78 8.74 -8.44 1.71
C GLY A 78 7.69 -9.36 2.31
N ASP A 79 8.04 -10.01 3.43
CA ASP A 79 7.19 -10.99 4.11
C ASP A 79 5.87 -10.40 4.63
N GLY A 80 4.85 -10.44 3.77
CA GLY A 80 3.46 -10.18 4.11
C GLY A 80 3.10 -8.72 4.35
N VAL A 81 3.95 -7.73 4.04
CA VAL A 81 3.54 -6.32 4.18
C VAL A 81 2.63 -5.94 3.02
N PHE A 82 1.44 -5.43 3.34
CA PHE A 82 0.43 -5.04 2.36
C PHE A 82 -0.15 -3.66 2.62
N TYR A 83 -0.63 -3.05 1.54
CA TYR A 83 -1.34 -1.78 1.50
C TYR A 83 -2.80 -2.02 1.13
N SER A 84 -3.69 -1.35 1.86
CA SER A 84 -5.12 -1.54 1.72
C SER A 84 -5.86 -0.22 1.85
N PHE A 85 -7.03 -0.11 1.22
CA PHE A 85 -7.98 0.97 1.48
C PHE A 85 -8.76 0.65 2.74
N LEU A 86 -8.84 1.60 3.67
CA LEU A 86 -9.74 1.49 4.81
C LEU A 86 -11.17 1.69 4.35
N GLU A 87 -12.01 0.68 4.54
CA GLU A 87 -13.41 0.71 4.20
C GLU A 87 -14.21 1.43 5.29
N ALA A 88 -15.06 2.37 4.84
CA ALA A 88 -16.04 3.05 5.67
C ALA A 88 -17.43 2.84 5.08
N ASP A 89 -18.36 2.34 5.90
CA ASP A 89 -19.77 2.13 5.54
C ASP A 89 -19.99 1.33 4.24
N GLY A 90 -19.22 0.27 4.02
CA GLY A 90 -19.35 -0.57 2.82
C GLY A 90 -18.67 0.01 1.58
N THR A 91 -17.94 1.13 1.72
CA THR A 91 -17.35 1.85 0.59
C THR A 91 -15.86 2.06 0.77
N TRP A 92 -15.14 1.96 -0.36
CA TRP A 92 -13.72 2.26 -0.46
C TRP A 92 -13.42 2.87 -1.83
N GLY A 93 -12.31 3.60 -1.94
CA GLY A 93 -11.87 4.25 -3.17
C GLY A 93 -10.64 5.12 -2.96
N ASP A 94 -10.32 5.96 -3.95
CA ASP A 94 -9.11 6.78 -3.93
C ASP A 94 -9.04 7.77 -2.76
N ASP A 95 -10.18 8.19 -2.23
CA ASP A 95 -10.31 9.08 -1.07
C ASP A 95 -10.29 8.34 0.28
N SER A 96 -10.22 7.01 0.27
CA SER A 96 -10.13 6.20 1.48
C SER A 96 -8.71 6.24 2.07
N PRO A 97 -8.58 6.26 3.41
CA PRO A 97 -7.28 6.15 4.06
C PRO A 97 -6.53 4.89 3.60
N VAL A 98 -5.23 5.02 3.38
CA VAL A 98 -4.38 3.89 3.04
C VAL A 98 -3.79 3.32 4.33
N VAL A 99 -4.03 2.05 4.56
CA VAL A 99 -3.50 1.28 5.68
C VAL A 99 -2.28 0.50 5.20
N VAL A 100 -1.18 0.55 5.94
CA VAL A 100 -0.09 -0.41 5.84
C VAL A 100 -0.20 -1.40 6.99
N THR A 101 -0.05 -2.69 6.71
CA THR A 101 -0.13 -3.74 7.72
C THR A 101 1.12 -4.62 7.71
N PHE A 102 1.65 -4.89 8.89
CA PHE A 102 2.81 -5.74 9.14
C PHE A 102 2.37 -7.02 9.88
N PRO A 103 1.95 -8.08 9.18
CA PRO A 103 1.43 -9.29 9.82
C PRO A 103 2.52 -10.03 10.63
N ALA A 104 3.79 -9.91 10.24
CA ALA A 104 4.93 -10.51 10.94
C ALA A 104 5.28 -9.83 12.27
N GLY A 105 4.69 -8.68 12.59
CA GLY A 105 4.93 -7.99 13.86
C GLY A 105 4.31 -8.75 15.04
N PHE A 106 5.11 -9.06 16.07
CA PHE A 106 4.64 -9.56 17.38
C PHE A 106 3.83 -8.51 18.17
N ALA A 107 3.59 -7.32 17.60
CA ALA A 107 2.83 -6.25 18.23
C ALA A 107 1.32 -6.52 18.21
N ALA A 108 0.62 -5.97 19.22
CA ALA A 108 -0.84 -6.06 19.35
C ALA A 108 -1.58 -5.33 18.21
N GLU A 109 -0.97 -4.32 17.59
CA GLU A 109 -1.57 -3.51 16.54
C GLU A 109 -0.67 -3.47 15.29
N PRO A 110 -0.90 -4.33 14.29
CA PRO A 110 -0.04 -4.49 13.13
C PRO A 110 -0.27 -3.43 12.04
N SER A 111 -1.29 -2.58 12.18
CA SER A 111 -1.71 -1.65 11.14
C SER A 111 -1.50 -0.18 11.49
N TRP A 112 -1.07 0.56 10.48
CA TRP A 112 -0.72 1.99 10.53
C TRP A 112 -1.27 2.70 9.31
N ILE A 113 -1.48 4.01 9.40
CA ILE A 113 -2.06 4.80 8.31
C ILE A 113 -0.92 5.42 7.49
N ALA A 114 -0.80 5.00 6.24
CA ALA A 114 0.23 5.46 5.29
C ALA A 114 -0.23 6.64 4.41
N GLY A 115 -1.47 7.11 4.57
CA GLY A 115 -2.00 8.32 3.94
C GLY A 115 -3.49 8.50 4.22
N SER A 116 -3.98 9.74 4.21
CA SER A 116 -5.44 10.00 4.30
C SER A 116 -6.21 9.63 3.04
N CYS A 117 -5.52 9.43 1.91
CA CYS A 117 -6.06 9.01 0.63
C CYS A 117 -4.95 8.38 -0.23
N LEU A 118 -5.30 7.78 -1.37
CA LEU A 118 -4.33 7.19 -2.30
C LEU A 118 -3.30 8.21 -2.78
N ARG A 119 -3.72 9.45 -3.05
CA ARG A 119 -2.81 10.51 -3.49
C ARG A 119 -1.77 10.85 -2.42
N ASP A 120 -2.16 10.96 -1.17
CA ASP A 120 -1.21 11.24 -0.08
C ASP A 120 -0.22 10.10 0.11
N PHE A 121 -0.70 8.86 0.04
CA PHE A 121 0.15 7.67 0.05
C PHE A 121 1.20 7.70 -1.08
N LEU A 122 0.79 8.00 -2.31
CA LEU A 122 1.73 8.09 -3.44
C LEU A 122 2.73 9.25 -3.27
N ARG A 123 2.29 10.41 -2.73
CA ARG A 123 3.19 11.55 -2.44
C ARG A 123 4.24 11.19 -1.39
N LEU A 124 3.88 10.36 -0.42
CA LEU A 124 4.77 9.94 0.66
C LEU A 124 5.79 8.90 0.16
N GLY A 125 5.33 7.91 -0.62
CA GLY A 125 6.18 6.87 -1.19
C GLY A 125 7.07 7.32 -2.35
N ARG A 126 6.75 8.46 -2.99
CA ARG A 126 7.48 9.04 -4.13
C ARG A 126 9.00 9.05 -3.94
N TRP A 127 9.50 9.42 -2.77
CA TRP A 127 10.95 9.61 -2.59
C TRP A 127 11.64 8.36 -2.09
N VAL A 128 10.96 7.59 -1.24
CA VAL A 128 11.56 6.53 -0.43
C VAL A 128 11.28 5.12 -0.96
N GLY A 129 10.39 5.01 -1.96
CA GLY A 129 9.87 3.74 -2.45
C GLY A 129 8.85 3.10 -1.50
N PHE A 130 8.03 2.20 -2.03
CA PHE A 130 6.90 1.62 -1.30
C PHE A 130 7.25 0.38 -0.49
N PHE A 131 8.45 -0.16 -0.64
CA PHE A 131 8.95 -1.21 0.26
C PHE A 131 9.31 -0.60 1.63
N SER A 132 10.15 0.43 1.63
CA SER A 132 10.63 1.09 2.85
C SER A 132 9.57 2.00 3.50
N LEU A 133 8.60 2.49 2.72
CA LEU A 133 7.58 3.45 3.17
C LEU A 133 6.89 3.01 4.47
N GLY A 134 6.44 1.75 4.55
CA GLY A 134 5.71 1.28 5.71
C GLY A 134 6.52 1.43 7.02
N GLY A 135 7.79 1.00 7.00
CA GLY A 135 8.66 1.10 8.19
C GLY A 135 8.93 2.55 8.58
N LEU A 136 9.11 3.42 7.59
CA LEU A 136 9.29 4.86 7.81
C LEU A 136 8.03 5.51 8.39
N VAL A 137 6.83 5.12 7.96
CA VAL A 137 5.56 5.62 8.54
C VAL A 137 5.45 5.25 10.01
N VAL A 138 5.75 4.00 10.37
CA VAL A 138 5.74 3.53 11.77
C VAL A 138 6.73 4.32 12.61
N ALA A 139 7.99 4.42 12.16
CA ALA A 139 9.03 5.15 12.86
C ALA A 139 8.69 6.64 13.00
N ALA A 140 8.19 7.29 11.94
CA ALA A 140 7.79 8.68 11.97
C ALA A 140 6.61 8.93 12.92
N ALA A 141 5.64 8.02 13.00
CA ALA A 141 4.54 8.10 13.96
C ALA A 141 5.02 7.96 15.41
N ALA A 142 6.13 7.24 15.64
CA ALA A 142 6.81 7.18 16.93
C ALA A 142 7.73 8.39 17.22
N GLY A 143 7.79 9.37 16.31
CA GLY A 143 8.60 10.58 16.48
C GLY A 143 10.07 10.43 16.04
N ASP A 144 10.42 9.37 15.30
CA ASP A 144 11.76 9.18 14.76
C ASP A 144 12.10 10.31 13.76
N ARG A 145 13.17 11.04 14.06
CA ARG A 145 13.59 12.22 13.29
C ARG A 145 14.17 11.86 11.93
N ASP A 146 14.85 10.72 11.82
CA ASP A 146 15.47 10.30 10.57
C ASP A 146 14.40 9.75 9.61
N ALA A 147 13.41 9.03 10.13
CA ALA A 147 12.24 8.64 9.36
C ALA A 147 11.44 9.86 8.87
N ILE A 148 11.18 10.83 9.74
CA ILE A 148 10.52 12.09 9.36
C ILE A 148 11.34 12.82 8.29
N ARG A 149 12.67 12.89 8.43
CA ARG A 149 13.55 13.52 7.45
C ARG A 149 13.47 12.82 6.10
N ALA A 150 13.57 11.49 6.08
CA ALA A 150 13.48 10.70 4.86
C ALA A 150 12.13 10.89 4.14
N LEU A 151 11.02 10.87 4.88
CA LEU A 151 9.69 11.09 4.31
C LEU A 151 9.43 12.54 3.86
N SER A 152 10.15 13.50 4.46
CA SER A 152 10.09 14.92 4.10
C SER A 152 11.11 15.32 3.03
N ALA A 153 11.97 14.39 2.62
CA ALA A 153 13.04 14.65 1.66
C ALA A 153 12.45 15.10 0.31
N ARG A 154 13.27 15.82 -0.46
CA ARG A 154 12.97 16.23 -1.85
C ARG A 154 13.92 15.58 -2.84
N GLU A 155 14.56 14.51 -2.40
CA GLU A 155 15.53 13.73 -3.13
C GLU A 155 15.38 12.26 -2.73
N HIS A 156 15.84 11.38 -3.61
CA HIS A 156 15.85 9.95 -3.35
C HIS A 156 16.99 9.62 -2.37
N PRO A 157 16.71 8.93 -1.26
CA PRO A 157 17.75 8.46 -0.36
C PRO A 157 18.67 7.42 -1.01
N GLU A 158 19.85 7.20 -0.44
CA GLU A 158 20.89 6.31 -1.00
C GLU A 158 20.44 4.86 -1.22
N TRP A 159 19.44 4.38 -0.47
CA TRP A 159 18.90 3.03 -0.64
C TRP A 159 17.94 2.90 -1.83
N VAL A 160 17.58 4.00 -2.48
CA VAL A 160 16.72 4.00 -3.66
C VAL A 160 17.61 3.97 -4.90
N GLU A 161 17.66 2.81 -5.53
CA GLU A 161 18.46 2.60 -6.74
C GLU A 161 18.05 3.54 -7.87
N ALA A 162 19.00 3.92 -8.74
CA ALA A 162 18.78 4.91 -9.79
C ALA A 162 17.62 4.53 -10.73
N GLU A 163 17.46 3.24 -11.04
CA GLU A 163 16.36 2.77 -11.87
C GLU A 163 14.99 2.88 -11.16
N GLN A 164 14.96 2.61 -9.85
CA GLN A 164 13.78 2.79 -9.01
C GLN A 164 13.40 4.27 -8.89
N ALA A 165 14.38 5.15 -8.67
CA ALA A 165 14.21 6.60 -8.64
C ALA A 165 13.56 7.11 -9.93
N GLN A 166 14.06 6.69 -11.10
CA GLN A 166 13.48 7.07 -12.40
C GLN A 166 12.01 6.65 -12.54
N ARG A 167 11.64 5.46 -12.06
CA ARG A 167 10.25 5.00 -12.10
C ARG A 167 9.35 5.82 -11.17
N LEU A 168 9.83 6.11 -9.97
CA LEU A 168 9.14 6.96 -8.99
C LEU A 168 8.92 8.38 -9.52
N ASP A 169 9.93 8.98 -10.17
CA ASP A 169 9.81 10.30 -10.78
C ASP A 169 8.83 10.33 -11.95
N ARG A 170 8.84 9.30 -12.81
CA ARG A 170 7.84 9.16 -13.90
C ARG A 170 6.43 9.05 -13.35
N MET A 171 6.24 8.23 -12.30
CA MET A 171 4.95 8.13 -11.60
C MET A 171 4.54 9.49 -11.02
N ALA A 172 5.46 10.18 -10.35
CA ALA A 172 5.17 11.50 -9.77
C ALA A 172 4.79 12.54 -10.84
N ALA A 173 5.46 12.53 -12.00
CA ALA A 173 5.13 13.39 -13.12
C ALA A 173 3.75 13.07 -13.72
N GLU A 174 3.45 11.78 -13.98
CA GLU A 174 2.17 11.33 -14.54
C GLU A 174 0.99 11.75 -13.65
N PHE A 175 1.11 11.50 -12.34
CA PHE A 175 0.03 11.76 -11.39
C PHE A 175 0.06 13.17 -10.77
N LYS A 176 0.99 14.02 -11.23
CA LYS A 176 1.21 15.39 -10.73
C LYS A 176 1.34 15.44 -9.21
N LEU A 177 2.21 14.58 -8.68
CA LEU A 177 2.42 14.43 -7.24
C LEU A 177 3.41 15.48 -6.75
N GLU A 178 2.90 16.51 -6.08
CA GLU A 178 3.75 17.48 -5.39
C GLU A 178 4.28 16.89 -4.06
N PRO A 179 5.45 17.32 -3.56
CA PRO A 179 5.92 16.92 -2.24
C PRO A 179 4.88 17.20 -1.16
N LEU A 180 4.75 16.31 -0.18
CA LEU A 180 3.87 16.51 0.96
C LEU A 180 4.53 17.50 1.94
N THR A 181 3.77 18.48 2.43
CA THR A 181 4.24 19.43 3.44
C THR A 181 3.82 18.99 4.84
N ASN A 182 4.62 19.35 5.84
CA ASN A 182 4.35 19.05 7.26
C ASN A 182 4.15 17.55 7.53
N VAL A 183 5.01 16.71 6.96
CA VAL A 183 4.88 15.24 7.01
C VAL A 183 4.73 14.74 8.45
N ALA A 184 5.58 15.19 9.38
CA ALA A 184 5.52 14.78 10.78
C ALA A 184 4.12 15.00 11.38
N LYS A 185 3.58 16.22 11.20
CA LYS A 185 2.25 16.58 11.70
C LYS A 185 1.16 15.73 11.04
N ARG A 186 1.21 15.56 9.72
CA ARG A 186 0.21 14.78 8.97
C ARG A 186 0.19 13.31 9.39
N VAL A 187 1.36 12.68 9.54
CA VAL A 187 1.46 11.27 9.94
C VAL A 187 0.79 11.05 11.29
N VAL A 188 1.03 11.95 12.26
CA VAL A 188 0.36 11.92 13.58
C VAL A 188 -1.14 12.11 13.44
N GLU A 189 -1.59 13.15 12.74
CA GLU A 189 -3.01 13.42 12.51
C GLU A 189 -3.74 12.24 11.86
N TRP A 190 -3.09 11.55 10.92
CA TRP A 190 -3.65 10.36 10.29
C TRP A 190 -3.76 9.19 11.25
N GLN A 191 -2.76 8.97 12.10
CA GLN A 191 -2.84 7.92 13.12
C GLN A 191 -3.98 8.22 14.09
N GLU A 192 -4.07 9.44 14.62
CA GLU A 192 -5.12 9.83 15.57
C GLU A 192 -6.52 9.71 14.96
N ARG A 193 -6.68 10.11 13.70
CA ARG A 193 -7.98 10.16 13.03
C ARG A 193 -8.48 8.81 12.53
N TYR A 194 -7.62 8.02 11.90
CA TYR A 194 -8.06 6.85 11.14
C TYR A 194 -7.66 5.52 11.78
N ARG A 195 -6.57 5.47 12.57
CA ARG A 195 -6.14 4.22 13.21
C ARG A 195 -7.21 3.63 14.15
N PRO A 196 -7.97 4.42 14.94
CA PRO A 196 -9.07 3.89 15.75
C PRO A 196 -10.21 3.25 14.95
N LEU A 197 -10.28 3.51 13.64
CA LEU A 197 -11.31 2.97 12.75
C LEU A 197 -10.91 1.61 12.14
N VAL A 198 -9.65 1.20 12.30
CA VAL A 198 -9.15 -0.08 11.79
C VAL A 198 -9.70 -1.22 12.67
N ARG A 199 -10.44 -2.14 12.07
CA ARG A 199 -11.03 -3.29 12.74
C ARG A 199 -10.18 -4.51 12.49
N HIS A 200 -9.51 -5.01 13.52
CA HIS A 200 -8.80 -6.28 13.42
C HIS A 200 -9.75 -7.45 13.72
N PRO A 201 -9.58 -8.60 13.06
CA PRO A 201 -10.32 -9.81 13.40
C PRO A 201 -10.07 -10.17 14.88
N ALA A 202 -11.14 -10.52 15.59
CA ALA A 202 -11.08 -10.82 17.01
C ALA A 202 -10.48 -12.22 17.26
N GLY A 203 -9.25 -12.29 17.78
CA GLY A 203 -8.66 -13.54 18.31
C GLY A 203 -8.40 -14.64 17.27
N PRO A 204 -7.72 -15.75 17.64
CA PRO A 204 -7.07 -16.61 16.67
C PRO A 204 -8.09 -17.35 15.80
N VAL A 205 -8.11 -17.03 14.50
CA VAL A 205 -8.68 -17.91 13.49
C VAL A 205 -7.88 -19.22 13.55
N ARG A 206 -8.55 -20.32 13.90
CA ARG A 206 -7.96 -21.66 13.88
C ARG A 206 -7.32 -21.87 12.51
N VAL A 207 -5.99 -21.90 12.45
CA VAL A 207 -5.28 -22.42 11.29
C VAL A 207 -5.77 -23.85 11.15
N SER A 208 -6.61 -24.13 10.16
CA SER A 208 -6.96 -25.51 9.86
C SER A 208 -5.67 -26.16 9.41
N ARG A 209 -5.06 -26.94 10.32
CA ARG A 209 -4.05 -27.91 9.92
C ARG A 209 -4.77 -28.81 8.95
N ARG A 210 -4.57 -28.60 7.63
CA ARG A 210 -4.77 -29.68 6.68
C ARG A 210 -3.87 -30.79 7.16
N SER A 211 -4.47 -31.83 7.74
CA SER A 211 -3.78 -33.07 8.02
C SER A 211 -3.13 -33.50 6.71
N ARG A 212 -1.80 -33.58 6.72
CA ARG A 212 -1.09 -34.44 5.79
C ARG A 212 -1.31 -35.85 6.31
N ASP A 213 -2.44 -36.44 5.94
CA ASP A 213 -2.58 -37.88 5.93
C ASP A 213 -2.10 -38.33 4.55
N ARG A 214 -0.88 -38.85 4.52
CA ARG A 214 -0.42 -39.85 3.55
C ARG A 214 -0.28 -41.16 4.30
#